data_AF-A0A081B1V0-F1
#
_entry.id   AF-A0A081B1V0-F1
#
_cell.length_a   1.000
_cell.length_b   1.000
_cell.length_c   1.000
_cell.angle_alpha   90.00
_cell.angle_beta   90.00
_cell.angle_gamma   90.00
#
_symmetry.space_group_name_H-M   'P 1'
#
loop_
_entity.id
_entity.type
_entity.pdbx_description
1 polymer ?
#
loop_
_entity_poly.entity_id
_entity_poly.type
_entity_poly.pdbx_seq_one_letter_code
_entity_poly.pdbx_strand_id
1 'polypeptide(L)'
;MLLHFLATGKGYRGTGLALGVSPSWASEVVGLLCKEIRKARKTFIHLSRTAAQWKDVERCFRATRGFSGVVGAVDGSVFAINRPADYEVFYGRKFYSALNMQAVVDHRCGFMSIDTHPGSWSDQKIWNASRLGKTLDKIIPPGTHMIADAGYAIRPWLMRPYPETIDGAYRDTKTRRFNFAHSSTKMVVEPAFGVAKERVRVLKMCMDVDDVGRAVDIIAASIALHNILIDLGDDEIDFDVPIVPDECREDEDVCVLLVIREIAINKRDDIARYLF
;
A
#
# COMPACT_ATOMS: atom_id res chain seq x y z
N MET A 1 -25.15 -10.61 -2.59
CA MET A 1 -24.27 -11.66 -2.04
C MET A 1 -22.85 -11.15 -1.77
N LEU A 2 -22.08 -10.79 -2.80
CA LEU A 2 -20.70 -10.30 -2.65
C LEU A 2 -20.58 -9.14 -1.63
N LEU A 3 -21.36 -8.07 -1.80
CA LEU A 3 -21.29 -6.91 -0.90
C LEU A 3 -21.56 -7.29 0.57
N HIS A 4 -22.52 -8.18 0.82
CA HIS A 4 -22.80 -8.68 2.17
C HIS A 4 -21.61 -9.46 2.74
N PHE A 5 -20.98 -10.33 1.94
CA PHE A 5 -19.79 -11.08 2.34
C PHE A 5 -18.63 -10.13 2.69
N LEU A 6 -18.32 -9.20 1.78
CA LEU A 6 -17.23 -8.23 1.93
C LEU A 6 -17.44 -7.30 3.12
N ALA A 7 -18.66 -6.76 3.29
CA ALA A 7 -18.96 -5.77 4.33
C ALA A 7 -19.13 -6.37 5.72
N THR A 8 -19.58 -7.63 5.85
CA THR A 8 -19.83 -8.22 7.18
C THR A 8 -18.66 -9.05 7.71
N GLY A 9 -17.86 -9.66 6.84
CA GLY A 9 -16.77 -10.55 7.24
C GLY A 9 -17.21 -11.82 7.98
N LYS A 10 -18.51 -12.18 7.95
CA LYS A 10 -19.06 -13.35 8.65
C LYS A 10 -18.76 -14.70 7.99
N GLY A 11 -17.91 -14.71 6.97
CA GLY A 11 -17.59 -15.89 6.17
C GLY A 11 -18.77 -16.40 5.32
N TYR A 12 -18.56 -17.52 4.63
CA TYR A 12 -19.54 -18.08 3.71
C TYR A 12 -20.78 -18.64 4.42
N ARG A 13 -20.63 -19.22 5.62
CA ARG A 13 -21.76 -19.73 6.42
C ARG A 13 -22.69 -18.60 6.87
N GLY A 14 -22.13 -17.51 7.41
CA GLY A 14 -22.91 -16.35 7.82
C GLY A 14 -23.60 -15.67 6.64
N THR A 15 -22.90 -15.55 5.51
CA THR A 15 -23.46 -15.00 4.28
C THR A 15 -24.61 -15.87 3.74
N GLY A 16 -24.43 -17.20 3.73
CA GLY A 16 -25.46 -18.13 3.28
C GLY A 16 -26.72 -18.06 4.13
N LEU A 17 -26.56 -18.07 5.46
CA LEU A 17 -27.68 -17.94 6.40
C LEU A 17 -28.45 -16.63 6.19
N ALA A 18 -27.74 -15.50 6.04
CA ALA A 18 -28.38 -14.19 5.87
C ALA A 18 -29.16 -14.06 4.55
N LEU A 19 -28.78 -14.80 3.51
CA LEU A 19 -29.37 -14.72 2.17
C LEU A 19 -30.23 -15.93 1.80
N GLY A 20 -30.42 -16.88 2.71
CA GLY A 20 -31.21 -18.09 2.46
C GLY A 20 -30.61 -19.04 1.43
N VAL A 21 -29.27 -19.11 1.32
CA VAL A 21 -28.56 -19.98 0.37
C VAL A 21 -27.57 -20.89 1.09
N SER A 22 -27.18 -22.00 0.43
CA SER A 22 -26.16 -22.88 0.99
C SER A 22 -24.79 -22.18 1.07
N PRO A 23 -23.95 -22.49 2.08
CA PRO A 23 -22.60 -21.92 2.17
C PRO A 23 -21.72 -22.23 0.96
N SER A 24 -21.90 -23.41 0.34
CA SER A 24 -21.17 -23.81 -0.87
C SER A 24 -21.53 -22.91 -2.06
N TRP A 25 -22.83 -22.64 -2.26
CA TRP A 25 -23.27 -21.71 -3.30
C TRP A 25 -22.75 -20.29 -3.06
N ALA A 26 -22.78 -19.85 -1.79
CA ALA A 26 -22.22 -18.55 -1.43
C ALA A 26 -20.72 -18.46 -1.75
N SER A 27 -19.95 -19.50 -1.43
CA SER A 27 -18.51 -19.58 -1.76
C SER A 27 -18.25 -19.52 -3.26
N GLU A 28 -19.00 -20.28 -4.05
CA GLU A 28 -18.84 -20.34 -5.51
C GLU A 28 -19.14 -18.98 -6.16
N VAL A 29 -20.27 -18.37 -5.82
CA VAL A 29 -20.68 -17.08 -6.39
C VAL A 29 -19.73 -15.95 -5.96
N VAL A 30 -19.34 -15.90 -4.68
CA VAL A 30 -18.38 -14.90 -4.19
C VAL A 30 -17.03 -15.06 -4.87
N GLY A 31 -16.52 -16.30 -4.97
CA GLY A 31 -15.26 -16.59 -5.64
C GLY A 31 -15.27 -16.18 -7.11
N LEU A 32 -16.34 -16.49 -7.84
CA LEU A 32 -16.50 -16.08 -9.23
C LEU A 32 -16.50 -14.55 -9.37
N LEU A 33 -17.29 -13.84 -8.57
CA LEU A 33 -17.39 -12.39 -8.64
C LEU A 33 -16.07 -11.70 -8.25
N CYS A 34 -15.39 -12.14 -7.18
CA CYS A 34 -14.08 -11.62 -6.81
C CYS A 34 -13.05 -11.79 -7.93
N LYS A 35 -13.05 -12.95 -8.60
CA LYS A 35 -12.16 -13.22 -9.73
C LYS A 35 -12.43 -12.29 -10.92
N GLU A 36 -13.69 -12.06 -11.29
CA GLU A 36 -14.03 -11.14 -12.39
C GLU A 36 -13.70 -9.68 -12.04
N ILE A 37 -13.98 -9.24 -10.81
CA ILE A 37 -13.58 -7.90 -10.35
C ILE A 37 -12.06 -7.76 -10.37
N ARG A 38 -11.31 -8.78 -9.92
CA ARG A 38 -9.85 -8.75 -10.00
C ARG A 38 -9.37 -8.60 -11.43
N LYS A 39 -9.99 -9.26 -12.43
CA LYS A 39 -9.64 -9.07 -13.85
C LYS A 39 -9.90 -7.63 -14.30
N ALA A 40 -11.03 -7.06 -13.89
CA ALA A 40 -11.41 -5.67 -14.21
C ALA A 40 -10.67 -4.60 -13.39
N ARG A 41 -9.91 -4.99 -12.35
CA ARG A 41 -9.33 -4.07 -11.34
C ARG A 41 -8.51 -2.93 -11.92
N LYS A 42 -7.86 -3.12 -13.07
CA LYS A 42 -7.04 -2.07 -13.73
C LYS A 42 -7.86 -0.85 -14.18
N THR A 43 -9.18 -0.98 -14.22
CA THR A 43 -10.11 0.12 -14.46
C THR A 43 -10.18 1.07 -13.27
N PHE A 44 -10.02 0.55 -12.05
CA PHE A 44 -10.21 1.29 -10.80
C PHE A 44 -8.90 1.48 -10.03
N ILE A 45 -7.95 0.56 -10.17
CA ILE A 45 -6.61 0.59 -9.57
C ILE A 45 -5.62 0.84 -10.69
N HIS A 46 -5.27 2.11 -10.89
CA HIS A 46 -4.28 2.51 -11.89
C HIS A 46 -3.52 3.76 -11.48
N LEU A 47 -2.32 3.91 -12.04
CA LEU A 47 -1.58 5.16 -11.97
C LEU A 47 -2.25 6.23 -12.83
N SER A 48 -1.93 7.50 -12.55
CA SER A 48 -2.31 8.62 -13.40
C SER A 48 -1.83 8.39 -14.85
N ARG A 49 -2.71 8.65 -15.82
CA ARG A 49 -2.48 8.35 -17.23
C ARG A 49 -2.00 9.56 -18.02
N THR A 50 -2.22 10.76 -17.49
CA THR A 50 -1.89 12.03 -18.15
C THR A 50 -0.97 12.89 -17.29
N ALA A 51 -0.19 13.76 -17.93
CA ALA A 51 0.66 14.72 -17.23
C ALA A 51 -0.14 15.67 -16.33
N ALA A 52 -1.36 16.03 -16.74
CA ALA A 52 -2.27 16.85 -15.93
C ALA A 52 -2.65 16.15 -14.62
N GLN A 53 -3.08 14.89 -14.69
CA GLN A 53 -3.41 14.10 -13.51
C GLN A 53 -2.22 13.96 -12.55
N TRP A 54 -1.01 13.71 -13.08
CA TRP A 54 0.19 13.67 -12.23
C TRP A 54 0.48 14.99 -11.54
N LYS A 55 0.33 16.11 -12.27
CA LYS A 55 0.51 17.45 -11.71
C LYS A 55 -0.53 17.78 -10.65
N ASP A 56 -1.77 17.32 -10.83
CA ASP A 56 -2.83 17.48 -9.84
C ASP A 56 -2.52 16.71 -8.56
N VAL A 57 -2.09 15.44 -8.68
CA VAL A 57 -1.67 14.62 -7.52
C VAL A 57 -0.50 15.28 -6.79
N GLU A 58 0.52 15.75 -7.52
CA GLU A 58 1.66 16.46 -6.91
C GLU A 58 1.24 17.72 -6.17
N ARG A 59 0.38 18.54 -6.79
CA ARG A 59 -0.16 19.76 -6.17
C ARG A 59 -0.88 19.43 -4.87
N CYS A 60 -1.71 18.39 -4.85
CA CYS A 60 -2.47 18.00 -3.66
C CYS A 60 -1.56 17.49 -2.54
N PHE A 61 -0.58 16.64 -2.83
CA PHE A 61 0.39 16.21 -1.82
C PHE A 61 1.21 17.39 -1.27
N ARG A 62 1.64 18.29 -2.16
CA ARG A 62 2.38 19.48 -1.79
C ARG A 62 1.54 20.42 -0.92
N ALA A 63 0.24 20.53 -1.16
CA ALA A 63 -0.67 21.36 -0.36
C ALA A 63 -0.76 20.90 1.10
N THR A 64 -0.59 19.60 1.38
CA THR A 64 -0.68 19.06 2.75
C THR A 64 0.45 19.55 3.65
N ARG A 65 1.71 19.50 3.19
CA ARG A 65 2.91 19.77 4.02
C ARG A 65 4.07 20.47 3.31
N GLY A 66 3.86 20.96 2.10
CA GLY A 66 4.90 21.64 1.31
C GLY A 66 5.91 20.72 0.63
N PHE A 67 5.77 19.39 0.78
CA PHE A 67 6.69 18.43 0.19
C PHE A 67 6.48 18.34 -1.33
N SER A 68 7.41 18.92 -2.10
CA SER A 68 7.29 19.00 -3.56
C SER A 68 7.63 17.69 -4.26
N GLY A 69 6.96 17.43 -5.38
CA GLY A 69 7.30 16.33 -6.30
C GLY A 69 6.76 14.96 -5.90
N VAL A 70 6.00 14.86 -4.80
CA VAL A 70 5.39 13.60 -4.35
C VAL A 70 4.20 13.26 -5.23
N VAL A 71 4.20 12.07 -5.82
CA VAL A 71 3.09 11.61 -6.69
C VAL A 71 2.41 10.34 -6.20
N GLY A 72 2.71 9.93 -4.97
CA GLY A 72 2.10 8.80 -4.30
C GLY A 72 2.93 8.34 -3.11
N ALA A 73 2.28 7.63 -2.19
CA ALA A 73 2.91 7.08 -0.99
C ALA A 73 2.81 5.55 -1.00
N VAL A 74 3.89 4.87 -0.62
CA VAL A 74 4.04 3.42 -0.69
C VAL A 74 4.11 2.83 0.71
N ASP A 75 3.30 1.81 0.97
CA ASP A 75 3.35 1.04 2.21
C ASP A 75 2.76 -0.37 2.03
N GLY A 76 3.01 -1.24 3.01
CA GLY A 76 2.49 -2.59 3.10
C GLY A 76 1.31 -2.74 4.05
N SER A 77 0.50 -3.77 3.84
CA SER A 77 -0.46 -4.22 4.83
C SER A 77 -0.61 -5.74 4.81
N VAL A 78 -0.69 -6.31 6.02
CA VAL A 78 -0.78 -7.75 6.23
C VAL A 78 -2.25 -8.14 6.44
N PHE A 79 -2.68 -9.20 5.77
CA PHE A 79 -4.03 -9.78 5.80
C PHE A 79 -3.95 -11.22 6.27
N ALA A 80 -4.65 -11.54 7.35
CA ALA A 80 -4.65 -12.88 7.93
C ALA A 80 -5.42 -13.87 7.05
N ILE A 81 -4.86 -15.07 6.88
CA ILE A 81 -5.51 -16.20 6.22
C ILE A 81 -5.49 -17.41 7.15
N ASN A 82 -6.43 -18.32 6.97
CA ASN A 82 -6.32 -19.64 7.58
C ASN A 82 -5.03 -20.34 7.10
N ARG A 83 -4.47 -21.21 7.95
CA ARG A 83 -3.15 -21.82 7.71
C ARG A 83 -3.20 -22.72 6.46
N PRO A 84 -2.47 -22.38 5.37
CA PRO A 84 -2.40 -23.25 4.21
C PRO A 84 -1.49 -24.47 4.49
N ALA A 85 -1.52 -25.48 3.62
CA ALA A 85 -0.66 -26.66 3.76
C ALA A 85 0.83 -26.27 3.80
N ASP A 86 1.27 -25.43 2.85
CA ASP A 86 2.63 -24.88 2.77
C ASP A 86 2.79 -23.60 3.61
N TYR A 87 2.43 -23.67 4.89
CA TYR A 87 2.28 -22.50 5.76
C TYR A 87 3.55 -21.67 5.98
N GLU A 88 4.74 -22.26 5.88
CA GLU A 88 6.01 -21.62 6.25
C GLU A 88 6.26 -20.34 5.44
N VAL A 89 5.93 -20.35 4.15
CA VAL A 89 6.10 -19.20 3.26
C VAL A 89 5.12 -18.07 3.59
N PHE A 90 3.99 -18.39 4.23
CA PHE A 90 2.97 -17.40 4.62
C PHE A 90 3.17 -16.89 6.04
N TYR A 91 4.09 -17.47 6.80
CA TYR A 91 4.35 -17.10 8.17
C TYR A 91 5.35 -15.94 8.22
N GLY A 92 4.83 -14.74 8.46
CA GLY A 92 5.60 -13.50 8.49
C GLY A 92 5.98 -13.04 9.89
N ARG A 93 6.39 -11.77 9.99
CA ARG A 93 6.75 -11.11 11.27
C ARG A 93 5.63 -11.06 12.30
N LYS A 94 4.37 -11.21 11.88
CA LYS A 94 3.20 -11.16 12.75
C LYS A 94 2.85 -12.52 13.39
N PHE A 95 3.64 -13.56 13.17
CA PHE A 95 3.48 -14.90 13.77
C PHE A 95 2.11 -15.56 13.49
N TYR A 96 1.52 -15.27 12.34
CA TYR A 96 0.37 -15.99 11.78
C TYR A 96 0.49 -16.11 10.26
N SER A 97 -0.20 -17.08 9.66
CA SER A 97 -0.26 -17.23 8.20
C SER A 97 -1.00 -16.05 7.58
N ALA A 98 -0.34 -15.36 6.66
CA ALA A 98 -0.85 -14.12 6.11
C ALA A 98 -0.42 -13.91 4.65
N LEU A 99 -1.09 -12.95 4.01
CA LEU A 99 -0.64 -12.30 2.79
C LEU A 99 -0.18 -10.90 3.12
N ASN A 100 0.95 -10.47 2.54
CA ASN A 100 1.39 -9.09 2.58
C ASN A 100 1.08 -8.43 1.24
N MET A 101 0.34 -7.32 1.26
CA MET A 101 0.08 -6.52 0.07
C MET A 101 0.78 -5.17 0.21
N GLN A 102 1.71 -4.90 -0.69
CA GLN A 102 2.22 -3.56 -0.89
C GLN A 102 1.26 -2.79 -1.78
N ALA A 103 1.04 -1.51 -1.47
CA ALA A 103 0.29 -0.62 -2.31
C ALA A 103 0.94 0.76 -2.49
N VAL A 104 0.52 1.44 -3.56
CA VAL A 104 0.75 2.87 -3.77
C VAL A 104 -0.58 3.58 -3.66
N VAL A 105 -0.62 4.64 -2.85
CA VAL A 105 -1.83 5.40 -2.51
C VAL A 105 -1.65 6.86 -2.94
N ASP A 106 -2.72 7.47 -3.45
CA ASP A 106 -2.76 8.89 -3.80
C ASP A 106 -3.24 9.77 -2.63
N HIS A 107 -3.32 11.08 -2.87
CA HIS A 107 -3.78 12.07 -1.88
C HIS A 107 -5.24 11.89 -1.43
N ARG A 108 -6.08 11.12 -2.16
CA ARG A 108 -7.50 10.86 -1.85
C ARG A 108 -7.69 9.54 -1.10
N CYS A 109 -6.62 8.92 -0.62
CA CYS A 109 -6.65 7.55 -0.07
C CYS A 109 -7.07 6.48 -1.11
N GLY A 110 -6.91 6.77 -2.41
CA GLY A 110 -7.18 5.84 -3.50
C GLY A 110 -5.95 4.99 -3.83
N PHE A 111 -6.15 3.70 -4.05
CA PHE A 111 -5.06 2.77 -4.36
C PHE A 111 -4.71 2.82 -5.86
N MET A 112 -3.52 3.27 -6.20
CA MET A 112 -3.06 3.39 -7.59
C MET A 112 -2.41 2.10 -8.11
N SER A 113 -1.84 1.30 -7.20
CA SER A 113 -1.19 0.02 -7.50
C SER A 113 -1.24 -0.89 -6.27
N ILE A 114 -1.38 -2.19 -6.49
CA ILE A 114 -1.31 -3.22 -5.45
C ILE A 114 -0.53 -4.44 -5.94
N ASP A 115 0.24 -5.06 -5.06
CA ASP A 115 0.93 -6.34 -5.31
C ASP A 115 0.92 -7.20 -4.04
N THR A 116 0.34 -8.40 -4.13
CA THR A 116 0.08 -9.28 -2.98
C THR A 116 0.96 -10.52 -3.05
N HIS A 117 1.70 -10.77 -1.98
CA HIS A 117 2.66 -11.87 -1.84
C HIS A 117 2.50 -12.59 -0.50
N PRO A 118 3.16 -13.74 -0.28
CA PRO A 118 3.14 -14.41 1.00
C PRO A 118 3.62 -13.53 2.15
N GLY A 119 3.06 -13.70 3.34
CA GLY A 119 3.32 -12.85 4.52
C GLY A 119 4.76 -12.82 5.02
N SER A 120 5.60 -13.79 4.62
CA SER A 120 7.04 -13.76 4.90
C SER A 120 7.82 -12.71 4.08
N TRP A 121 7.24 -12.20 3.00
CA TRP A 121 7.90 -11.20 2.16
C TRP A 121 7.81 -9.81 2.81
N SER A 122 8.96 -9.15 2.94
CA SER A 122 9.01 -7.74 3.32
C SER A 122 8.52 -6.85 2.18
N ASP A 123 8.07 -5.64 2.53
CA ASP A 123 7.57 -4.67 1.55
C ASP A 123 8.62 -4.31 0.49
N GLN A 124 9.88 -4.19 0.90
CA GLN A 124 11.01 -3.96 0.00
C GLN A 124 11.25 -5.13 -0.96
N LYS A 125 11.06 -6.38 -0.50
CA LYS A 125 11.15 -7.57 -1.36
C LYS A 125 10.03 -7.58 -2.40
N ILE A 126 8.79 -7.25 -1.98
CA ILE A 126 7.65 -7.09 -2.88
C ILE A 126 7.94 -5.98 -3.90
N TRP A 127 8.46 -4.83 -3.45
CA TRP A 127 8.80 -3.70 -4.32
C TRP A 127 9.78 -4.09 -5.41
N ASN A 128 10.88 -4.74 -5.04
CA ASN A 128 11.90 -5.20 -5.97
C ASN A 128 11.38 -6.25 -6.97
N ALA A 129 10.42 -7.09 -6.57
CA ALA A 129 9.83 -8.08 -7.45
C ALA A 129 8.75 -7.50 -8.38
N SER A 130 8.01 -6.49 -7.88
CA SER A 130 6.85 -5.90 -8.53
C SER A 130 7.19 -5.26 -9.88
N ARG A 131 6.21 -5.27 -10.79
CA ARG A 131 6.34 -4.54 -12.07
C ARG A 131 6.55 -3.05 -11.83
N LEU A 132 5.85 -2.47 -10.87
CA LEU A 132 5.94 -1.04 -10.59
C LEU A 132 7.34 -0.66 -10.12
N GLY A 133 7.89 -1.35 -9.12
CA GLY A 133 9.23 -1.05 -8.60
C GLY A 133 10.34 -1.15 -9.64
N LYS A 134 10.16 -1.99 -10.68
CA LYS A 134 11.09 -2.14 -11.82
C LYS A 134 10.91 -1.11 -12.94
N THR A 135 9.80 -0.37 -12.96
CA THR A 135 9.45 0.51 -14.10
C THR A 135 9.06 1.92 -13.70
N LEU A 136 9.06 2.23 -12.40
CA LEU A 136 8.56 3.50 -11.87
C LEU A 136 9.29 4.70 -12.47
N ASP A 137 10.60 4.59 -12.67
CA ASP A 137 11.48 5.60 -13.29
C ASP A 137 11.03 6.04 -14.69
N LYS A 138 10.36 5.14 -15.43
CA LYS A 138 9.89 5.37 -16.80
C LYS A 138 8.43 5.84 -16.85
N ILE A 139 7.69 5.70 -15.75
CA ILE A 139 6.25 5.95 -15.70
C ILE A 139 5.95 7.33 -15.12
N ILE A 140 6.64 7.73 -14.05
CA ILE A 140 6.36 9.01 -13.39
C ILE A 140 7.01 10.18 -14.14
N PRO A 141 6.44 11.39 -14.09
CA PRO A 141 7.05 12.56 -14.71
C PRO A 141 8.44 12.89 -14.14
N PRO A 142 9.35 13.46 -14.94
CA PRO A 142 10.65 13.91 -14.46
C PRO A 142 10.53 14.88 -13.27
N GLY A 143 11.45 14.76 -12.31
CA GLY A 143 11.44 15.56 -11.07
C GLY A 143 10.50 15.02 -9.97
N THR A 144 9.52 14.19 -10.31
CA THR A 144 8.60 13.60 -9.32
C THR A 144 9.18 12.34 -8.66
N HIS A 145 8.53 11.84 -7.60
CA HIS A 145 8.90 10.63 -6.87
C HIS A 145 7.74 10.11 -6.00
N MET A 146 7.80 8.84 -5.64
CA MET A 146 6.97 8.25 -4.59
C MET A 146 7.69 8.40 -3.24
N ILE A 147 6.94 8.39 -2.13
CA ILE A 147 7.49 8.36 -0.77
C ILE A 147 7.25 6.99 -0.11
N ALA A 148 8.23 6.48 0.62
CA ALA A 148 8.17 5.17 1.27
C ALA A 148 8.92 5.16 2.61
N ASP A 149 8.77 4.09 3.38
CA ASP A 149 9.44 3.92 4.68
C ASP A 149 10.94 3.68 4.59
N ALA A 150 11.59 3.79 5.74
CA ALA A 150 13.04 3.59 5.89
C ALA A 150 13.51 2.22 5.38
N GLY A 151 12.67 1.17 5.51
CA GLY A 151 12.98 -0.18 5.05
C GLY A 151 13.11 -0.32 3.53
N TYR A 152 12.75 0.71 2.76
CA TYR A 152 12.91 0.71 1.31
C TYR A 152 14.30 1.19 0.87
N ALA A 153 14.76 0.69 -0.27
CA ALA A 153 16.00 1.16 -0.88
C ALA A 153 15.80 2.55 -1.51
N ILE A 154 16.65 3.52 -1.19
CA ILE A 154 16.52 4.89 -1.71
C ILE A 154 16.79 4.94 -3.22
N ARG A 155 15.92 5.60 -3.99
CA ARG A 155 16.07 5.80 -5.45
C ARG A 155 15.58 7.19 -5.84
N PRO A 156 16.03 7.81 -6.94
CA PRO A 156 15.58 9.16 -7.33
C PRO A 156 14.05 9.27 -7.50
N TRP A 157 13.37 8.16 -7.79
CA TRP A 157 11.91 8.04 -7.92
C TRP A 157 11.21 7.45 -6.68
N LEU A 158 11.94 7.06 -5.64
CA LEU A 158 11.42 6.51 -4.37
C LEU A 158 12.19 7.10 -3.18
N MET A 159 11.61 8.10 -2.53
CA MET A 159 12.21 8.82 -1.41
C MET A 159 11.86 8.17 -0.07
N ARG A 160 12.89 7.96 0.74
CA ARG A 160 12.77 7.45 2.11
C ARG A 160 13.28 8.50 3.11
N PRO A 161 12.88 8.43 4.39
CA PRO A 161 13.36 9.35 5.41
C PRO A 161 14.89 9.26 5.61
N TYR A 162 15.50 10.26 6.25
CA TYR A 162 16.85 10.09 6.79
C TYR A 162 16.83 9.00 7.89
N PRO A 163 17.93 8.24 8.09
CA PRO A 163 18.09 7.36 9.25
C PRO A 163 17.91 8.12 10.58
N GLU A 164 17.34 7.48 11.61
CA GLU A 164 17.08 8.10 12.93
C GLU A 164 18.33 8.56 13.65
N THR A 165 19.41 7.83 13.47
CA THR A 165 20.73 8.15 13.96
C THR A 165 21.73 8.11 12.81
N ILE A 166 22.69 9.03 12.81
CA ILE A 166 23.89 8.96 11.99
C ILE A 166 25.04 8.91 12.98
N ASP A 167 25.78 7.80 13.02
CA ASP A 167 26.93 7.59 13.91
C ASP A 167 26.66 7.88 15.39
N GLY A 168 25.43 7.63 15.86
CA GLY A 168 25.02 7.86 17.25
C GLY A 168 24.74 9.31 17.65
N ALA A 169 24.84 10.28 16.72
CA ALA A 169 24.53 11.69 16.97
C ALA A 169 23.09 12.06 16.56
N TYR A 170 22.52 13.04 17.28
CA TYR A 170 21.17 13.54 17.01
C TYR A 170 21.15 14.39 15.74
N ARG A 171 20.11 14.20 14.90
CA ARG A 171 19.90 14.89 13.63
C ARG A 171 19.99 16.41 13.70
N ASP A 172 20.58 17.01 12.66
CA ASP A 172 20.51 18.46 12.41
C ASP A 172 19.05 18.92 12.19
N THR A 173 18.80 20.22 12.28
CA THR A 173 17.44 20.75 12.14
C THR A 173 16.82 20.47 10.76
N LYS A 174 17.64 20.38 9.70
CA LYS A 174 17.18 20.20 8.32
C LYS A 174 16.65 18.79 8.07
N THR A 175 17.41 17.77 8.47
CA THR A 175 17.01 16.36 8.37
C THR A 175 15.79 16.05 9.24
N ARG A 176 15.65 16.70 10.41
CA ARG A 176 14.41 16.62 11.21
C ARG A 176 13.20 17.21 10.48
N ARG A 177 13.33 18.41 9.89
CA ARG A 177 12.27 19.05 9.09
C ARG A 177 11.88 18.19 7.90
N PHE A 178 12.86 17.67 7.17
CA PHE A 178 12.62 16.73 6.08
C PHE A 178 11.83 15.51 6.55
N ASN A 179 12.27 14.84 7.62
CA ASN A 179 11.60 13.64 8.11
C ASN A 179 10.19 13.92 8.61
N PHE A 180 9.96 15.07 9.25
CA PHE A 180 8.63 15.49 9.67
C PHE A 180 7.72 15.73 8.46
N ALA A 181 8.21 16.43 7.43
CA ALA A 181 7.44 16.65 6.21
C ALA A 181 7.19 15.34 5.45
N HIS A 182 8.20 14.47 5.37
CA HIS A 182 8.12 13.15 4.74
C HIS A 182 7.07 12.28 5.44
N SER A 183 7.20 12.08 6.75
CA SER A 183 6.28 11.25 7.53
C SER A 183 4.86 11.80 7.43
N SER A 184 4.69 13.12 7.61
CA SER A 184 3.39 13.77 7.54
C SER A 184 2.72 13.66 6.16
N THR A 185 3.51 13.67 5.08
CA THR A 185 2.99 13.47 3.71
C THR A 185 2.65 11.99 3.47
N LYS A 186 3.44 11.07 4.02
CA LYS A 186 3.20 9.61 3.93
C LYS A 186 1.97 9.17 4.73
N MET A 187 1.55 9.93 5.75
CA MET A 187 0.43 9.58 6.63
C MET A 187 -0.86 9.25 5.87
N VAL A 188 -1.05 9.67 4.61
CA VAL A 188 -2.23 9.29 3.79
C VAL A 188 -2.41 7.78 3.63
N VAL A 189 -1.34 6.99 3.75
CA VAL A 189 -1.42 5.53 3.54
C VAL A 189 -2.15 4.82 4.69
N GLU A 190 -1.94 5.28 5.93
CA GLU A 190 -2.58 4.72 7.12
C GLU A 190 -4.12 4.77 7.05
N PRO A 191 -4.77 5.92 6.82
CA PRO A 191 -6.22 5.98 6.67
C PRO A 191 -6.69 5.28 5.40
N ALA A 192 -5.92 5.24 4.31
CA ALA A 192 -6.32 4.47 3.13
C ALA A 192 -6.51 2.98 3.44
N PHE A 193 -5.55 2.36 4.14
CA PHE A 193 -5.70 0.99 4.61
C PHE A 193 -6.76 0.85 5.70
N GLY A 194 -6.80 1.78 6.66
CA GLY A 194 -7.77 1.77 7.77
C GLY A 194 -9.21 1.79 7.28
N VAL A 195 -9.52 2.71 6.36
CA VAL A 195 -10.84 2.88 5.76
C VAL A 195 -11.20 1.70 4.88
N ALA A 196 -10.30 1.25 4.01
CA ALA A 196 -10.57 0.08 3.18
C ALA A 196 -10.93 -1.15 4.04
N LYS A 197 -10.21 -1.33 5.16
CA LYS A 197 -10.48 -2.40 6.13
C LYS A 197 -11.81 -2.21 6.87
N GLU A 198 -12.19 -0.98 7.22
CA GLU A 198 -13.45 -0.72 7.93
C GLU A 198 -14.67 -0.86 7.00
N ARG A 199 -14.57 -0.35 5.77
CA ARG A 199 -15.61 -0.50 4.73
C ARG A 199 -15.79 -1.95 4.31
N VAL A 200 -14.67 -2.65 4.12
CA VAL A 200 -14.64 -4.03 3.64
C VAL A 200 -14.12 -4.93 4.76
N ARG A 201 -14.99 -5.18 5.75
CA ARG A 201 -14.64 -5.87 7.00
C ARG A 201 -14.00 -7.24 6.81
N VAL A 202 -14.24 -7.94 5.70
CA VAL A 202 -13.52 -9.20 5.42
C VAL A 202 -12.00 -9.04 5.46
N LEU A 203 -11.47 -7.84 5.16
CA LEU A 203 -10.04 -7.53 5.24
C LEU A 203 -9.49 -7.43 6.68
N LYS A 204 -10.37 -7.28 7.69
CA LYS A 204 -10.00 -7.30 9.12
C LYS A 204 -10.05 -8.70 9.71
N MET A 205 -10.72 -9.63 9.03
CA MET A 205 -10.93 -10.99 9.51
C MET A 205 -9.79 -11.90 9.07
N CYS A 206 -9.66 -13.04 9.76
CA CYS A 206 -8.92 -14.18 9.21
C CYS A 206 -9.76 -14.77 8.07
N MET A 207 -9.26 -14.67 6.84
CA MET A 207 -9.97 -15.19 5.67
C MET A 207 -9.92 -16.72 5.68
N ASP A 208 -11.08 -17.34 5.86
CA ASP A 208 -11.24 -18.79 5.79
C ASP A 208 -11.41 -19.21 4.33
N VAL A 209 -10.30 -19.50 3.66
CA VAL A 209 -10.26 -19.94 2.26
C VAL A 209 -9.50 -21.26 2.15
N ASP A 210 -9.97 -22.13 1.27
CA ASP A 210 -9.30 -23.37 0.88
C ASP A 210 -8.11 -23.16 -0.07
N ASP A 211 -8.13 -22.05 -0.82
CA ASP A 211 -7.09 -21.66 -1.76
C ASP A 211 -6.60 -20.23 -1.50
N VAL A 212 -5.28 -20.06 -1.44
CA VAL A 212 -4.63 -18.75 -1.28
C VAL A 212 -4.97 -17.81 -2.43
N GLY A 213 -5.15 -18.36 -3.64
CA GLY A 213 -5.60 -17.59 -4.80
C GLY A 213 -6.93 -16.87 -4.57
N ARG A 214 -7.87 -17.50 -3.85
CA ARG A 214 -9.14 -16.87 -3.46
C ARG A 214 -8.95 -15.71 -2.48
N ALA A 215 -8.03 -15.82 -1.52
CA ALA A 215 -7.72 -14.69 -0.64
C ALA A 215 -7.15 -13.51 -1.44
N VAL A 216 -6.26 -13.76 -2.41
CA VAL A 216 -5.74 -12.72 -3.32
C VAL A 216 -6.87 -12.09 -4.15
N ASP A 217 -7.81 -12.89 -4.66
CA ASP A 217 -8.98 -12.41 -5.39
C ASP A 217 -9.86 -11.52 -4.50
N ILE A 218 -10.13 -11.94 -3.25
CA ILE A 218 -10.91 -11.17 -2.27
C ILE A 218 -10.22 -9.84 -1.95
N ILE A 219 -8.93 -9.84 -1.66
CA ILE A 219 -8.16 -8.61 -1.36
C ILE A 219 -8.25 -7.65 -2.56
N ALA A 220 -7.92 -8.11 -3.76
CA ALA A 220 -7.93 -7.26 -4.94
C ALA A 220 -9.33 -6.72 -5.29
N ALA A 221 -10.38 -7.54 -5.12
CA ALA A 221 -11.76 -7.10 -5.32
C ALA A 221 -12.20 -6.07 -4.27
N SER A 222 -11.78 -6.25 -3.02
CA SER A 222 -12.06 -5.32 -1.91
C SER A 222 -11.43 -3.95 -2.15
N ILE A 223 -10.17 -3.91 -2.59
CA ILE A 223 -9.48 -2.66 -2.92
C ILE A 223 -10.10 -1.99 -4.14
N ALA A 224 -10.49 -2.75 -5.16
CA ALA A 224 -11.19 -2.19 -6.32
C ALA A 224 -12.54 -1.58 -5.90
N LEU A 225 -13.29 -2.24 -5.01
CA LEU A 225 -14.54 -1.71 -4.47
C LEU A 225 -14.30 -0.42 -3.67
N HIS A 226 -13.26 -0.35 -2.84
CA HIS A 226 -12.88 0.86 -2.11
C HIS A 226 -12.64 2.05 -3.06
N ASN A 227 -11.87 1.84 -4.14
CA ASN A 227 -11.66 2.89 -5.13
C ASN A 227 -12.95 3.30 -5.86
N ILE A 228 -13.83 2.34 -6.18
CA ILE A 228 -15.15 2.64 -6.76
C ILE A 228 -15.95 3.57 -5.83
N LEU A 229 -15.94 3.32 -4.52
CA LEU A 229 -16.64 4.17 -3.55
C LEU A 229 -16.03 5.58 -3.48
N ILE A 230 -14.70 5.71 -3.50
CA ILE A 230 -14.02 7.01 -3.59
C ILE A 230 -14.43 7.75 -4.87
N ASP A 231 -14.51 7.08 -6.01
CA ASP A 231 -14.90 7.69 -7.29
C ASP A 231 -16.37 8.10 -7.33
N LEU A 232 -17.22 7.46 -6.52
CA LEU A 232 -18.63 7.82 -6.34
C LEU A 232 -18.84 8.98 -5.35
N GLY A 233 -17.79 9.51 -4.73
CA GLY A 233 -17.89 10.57 -3.73
C GLY A 233 -18.38 10.08 -2.36
N ASP A 234 -18.25 8.78 -2.09
CA ASP A 234 -18.40 8.22 -0.74
C ASP A 234 -17.02 8.29 -0.08
N ASP A 235 -16.58 9.50 0.25
CA ASP A 235 -15.28 9.81 0.85
C ASP A 235 -15.41 10.41 2.26
N GLU A 236 -16.59 10.34 2.88
CA GLU A 236 -16.79 10.66 4.30
C GLU A 236 -16.00 9.67 5.17
N ILE A 237 -14.81 10.09 5.59
CA ILE A 237 -13.91 9.34 6.46
C ILE A 237 -13.57 10.26 7.62
N ASP A 238 -13.99 9.88 8.82
CA ASP A 238 -13.61 10.55 10.06
C ASP A 238 -12.25 10.02 10.52
N PHE A 239 -11.24 10.89 10.56
CA PHE A 239 -9.84 10.53 10.75
C PHE A 239 -9.46 10.55 12.24
N ASP A 240 -9.85 9.52 12.99
CA ASP A 240 -9.35 9.33 14.36
C ASP A 240 -8.82 7.89 14.54
N VAL A 241 -7.56 7.66 14.16
CA VAL A 241 -6.86 6.39 14.40
C VAL A 241 -5.46 6.65 14.97
N PRO A 242 -5.06 6.04 16.11
CA PRO A 242 -3.75 6.23 16.71
C PRO A 242 -2.61 5.50 15.96
N ILE A 243 -1.44 6.16 15.93
CA ILE A 243 -0.20 5.76 15.26
C ILE A 243 0.61 4.76 16.12
N VAL A 244 1.17 3.70 15.52
CA VAL A 244 2.21 2.85 16.15
C VAL A 244 3.39 2.70 15.19
N PRO A 245 4.63 3.05 15.58
CA PRO A 245 5.81 2.90 14.71
C PRO A 245 6.24 1.43 14.55
N ASP A 246 6.74 1.05 13.37
CA ASP A 246 7.38 -0.26 13.11
C ASP A 246 8.86 -0.06 12.76
N GLU A 247 9.76 -0.82 13.41
CA GLU A 247 11.21 -0.77 13.18
C GLU A 247 11.64 -1.74 12.08
N CYS A 248 12.42 -1.27 11.10
CA CYS A 248 12.96 -2.13 10.04
C CYS A 248 14.47 -1.86 9.80
N ARG A 249 15.25 -2.95 9.74
CA ARG A 249 16.67 -2.99 9.32
C ARG A 249 16.83 -3.23 7.81
N GLU A 250 17.92 -2.71 7.26
CA GLU A 250 18.27 -2.72 5.83
C GLU A 250 19.31 -3.80 5.49
N ASP A 251 19.19 -4.40 4.29
CA ASP A 251 20.26 -5.10 3.57
C ASP A 251 20.28 -4.59 2.10
N GLU A 252 21.46 -4.24 1.55
CA GLU A 252 21.66 -3.80 0.14
C GLU A 252 22.81 -4.58 -0.55
N ASP A 253 22.65 -4.85 -1.86
CA ASP A 253 23.64 -5.49 -2.76
C ASP A 253 24.08 -4.54 -3.92
N VAL A 254 25.23 -4.82 -4.55
CA VAL A 254 26.28 -3.84 -4.98
C VAL A 254 26.40 -3.51 -6.49
N CYS A 255 27.02 -2.33 -6.73
CA CYS A 255 27.75 -1.78 -7.89
C CYS A 255 27.04 -0.84 -8.89
N VAL A 256 25.96 -1.22 -9.57
CA VAL A 256 25.19 -0.25 -10.41
C VAL A 256 24.29 0.65 -9.53
N LEU A 257 24.01 0.18 -8.32
CA LEU A 257 23.23 0.89 -7.32
C LEU A 257 23.90 2.18 -6.80
N LEU A 258 25.24 2.27 -6.77
CA LEU A 258 25.92 3.32 -6.02
C LEU A 258 25.70 4.71 -6.63
N VAL A 259 25.81 4.83 -7.96
CA VAL A 259 25.54 6.10 -8.67
C VAL A 259 24.08 6.50 -8.53
N ILE A 260 23.15 5.55 -8.69
CA ILE A 260 21.71 5.81 -8.54
C ILE A 260 21.40 6.24 -7.10
N ARG A 261 22.02 5.61 -6.12
CA ARG A 261 21.91 5.91 -4.69
C ARG A 261 22.45 7.30 -4.38
N GLU A 262 23.59 7.69 -4.96
CA GLU A 262 24.18 9.02 -4.80
C GLU A 262 23.27 10.11 -5.40
N ILE A 263 22.74 9.91 -6.62
CA ILE A 263 21.74 10.81 -7.22
C ILE A 263 20.51 10.93 -6.32
N ALA A 264 20.06 9.82 -5.73
CA ALA A 264 18.90 9.82 -4.85
C ALA A 264 19.17 10.58 -3.54
N ILE A 265 20.35 10.42 -2.95
CA ILE A 265 20.79 11.16 -1.76
C ILE A 265 20.88 12.64 -2.07
N ASN A 266 21.51 13.03 -3.18
CA ASN A 266 21.61 14.43 -3.60
C ASN A 266 20.21 15.05 -3.80
N LYS A 267 19.30 14.33 -4.47
CA LYS A 267 17.90 14.78 -4.62
C LYS A 267 17.23 14.98 -3.26
N ARG A 268 17.40 14.05 -2.31
CA ARG A 268 16.83 14.16 -0.96
C ARG A 268 17.39 15.38 -0.22
N ASP A 269 18.70 15.56 -0.28
CA ASP A 269 19.40 16.68 0.36
C ASP A 269 19.00 18.02 -0.25
N ASP A 270 18.77 18.08 -1.56
CA ASP A 270 18.21 19.26 -2.24
C ASP A 270 16.79 19.56 -1.76
N ILE A 271 15.92 18.56 -1.69
CA ILE A 271 14.56 18.74 -1.13
C ILE A 271 14.64 19.25 0.32
N ALA A 272 15.52 18.69 1.14
CA ALA A 272 15.73 19.12 2.52
C ALA A 272 16.22 20.58 2.64
N ARG A 273 16.94 21.11 1.64
CA ARG A 273 17.37 22.52 1.60
C ARG A 273 16.22 23.49 1.31
N TYR A 274 15.25 23.08 0.51
CA TYR A 274 14.10 23.92 0.14
C TYR A 274 12.88 23.76 1.05
N LEU A 275 12.90 22.79 1.96
CA LEU A 275 11.89 22.61 3.00
C LEU A 275 12.16 23.54 4.20
N PHE A 276 11.59 24.74 4.12
CA PHE A 276 11.54 25.79 5.14
C PHE A 276 12.89 26.25 5.71
#